data_AF-A0A1F8F1C2-F1
#
_entry.id   AF-A0A1F8F1C2-F1
#
_cell.length_a   1.000
_cell.length_b   1.000
_cell.length_c   1.000
_cell.angle_alpha   90.00
_cell.angle_beta   90.00
_cell.angle_gamma   90.00
#
_symmetry.space_group_name_H-M   'P 1'
#
loop_
_entity.id
_entity.type
_entity.pdbx_description
1 polymer ?
#
loop_
_entity_poly.entity_id
_entity_poly.type
_entity_poly.pdbx_seq_one_letter_code
_entity_poly.pdbx_strand_id
1 'polypeptide(L)'
;MIKSIKQLISEARNLKLSEGEKIQLRAYVINEIAHRQHLRRSILGTITTNFKFKPMPILLAILIALGGGVSFAAEQTLPGDTLYPVKLNVNEKIRTLTALDAETRAHWEAKMAERRLDEAEELAAEGKLNAEARAQIEANFKAHADRVQARIKEFEDKDSDVAAEVASNFETSLKAHERILLDIGASRDKDTESEVKILGNRIKSESEDTVEARARVEAKLSASVNSETAAQGRLNSAENKISEVRAFIEQNKDRFEAEVVAKAKARLDAAADLIVQGKAKIEAKAYAEAFMIFSRAHAIAQDAKLMLMAKDRFENQIEQKTEMNVRSGASVDSNTETETKTDGASTESSGRIKINFGF
;
A
#
# COMPACT_ATOMS: atom_id res chain seq x y z
N MET A 1 34.86 -23.02 21.24
CA MET A 1 33.62 -22.48 21.83
C MET A 1 32.89 -21.72 20.74
N ILE A 2 31.81 -22.26 20.18
CA ILE A 2 31.01 -21.60 19.13
C ILE A 2 30.01 -20.69 19.86
N LYS A 3 30.13 -19.38 19.71
CA LYS A 3 29.17 -18.43 20.29
C LYS A 3 27.79 -18.67 19.66
N SER A 4 26.75 -18.66 20.49
CA SER A 4 25.37 -18.77 19.98
C SER A 4 24.99 -17.51 19.19
N ILE A 5 24.11 -17.65 18.19
CA ILE A 5 23.60 -16.53 17.38
C ILE A 5 22.98 -15.44 18.27
N LYS A 6 22.34 -15.82 19.38
CA LYS A 6 21.79 -14.89 20.38
C LYS A 6 22.87 -14.02 21.04
N GLN A 7 24.04 -14.60 21.34
CA GLN A 7 25.17 -13.86 21.92
C GLN A 7 25.77 -12.88 20.90
N LEU A 8 25.94 -13.30 19.64
CA LEU A 8 26.43 -12.43 18.57
C LEU A 8 25.51 -11.23 18.32
N ILE A 9 24.19 -11.43 18.31
CA ILE A 9 23.20 -10.36 18.13
C ILE A 9 23.20 -9.39 19.33
N SER A 10 23.41 -9.89 20.56
CA SER A 10 23.51 -9.04 21.74
C SER A 10 24.77 -8.19 21.77
N GLU A 11 25.91 -8.73 21.32
CA GLU A 11 27.18 -8.00 21.20
C GLU A 11 27.10 -6.93 20.09
N ALA A 12 26.48 -7.25 18.95
CA ALA A 12 26.28 -6.31 17.84
C ALA A 12 25.36 -5.13 18.20
N ARG A 13 24.41 -5.32 19.12
CA ARG A 13 23.47 -4.27 19.57
C ARG A 13 24.16 -3.13 20.33
N ASN A 14 25.36 -3.39 20.87
CA ASN A 14 26.17 -2.42 21.61
C ASN A 14 27.29 -1.78 20.75
N LEU A 15 27.48 -2.24 19.52
CA LEU A 15 28.43 -1.66 18.58
C LEU A 15 27.77 -0.49 17.84
N LYS A 16 27.86 0.71 18.41
CA LYS A 16 27.59 1.95 17.68
C LYS A 16 28.90 2.40 17.03
N LEU A 17 28.93 2.40 15.69
CA LEU A 17 30.00 3.08 14.96
C LEU A 17 29.97 4.56 15.33
N SER A 18 31.10 5.09 15.77
CA SER A 18 31.26 6.52 16.00
C SER A 18 31.10 7.30 14.69
N GLU A 19 30.70 8.56 14.78
CA GLU A 19 30.62 9.42 13.59
C GLU A 19 31.96 9.52 12.84
N GLY A 20 33.08 9.45 13.56
CA GLY A 20 34.42 9.40 12.96
C GLY A 20 34.68 8.14 12.14
N GLU A 21 34.30 6.96 12.66
CA GLU A 21 34.44 5.69 11.93
C GLU A 21 33.53 5.64 10.70
N LYS A 22 32.32 6.23 10.77
CA LYS A 22 31.41 6.35 9.63
C LYS A 22 32.01 7.23 8.52
N ILE A 23 32.64 8.34 8.88
CA ILE A 23 33.29 9.25 7.93
C ILE A 23 34.49 8.57 7.27
N GLN A 24 35.29 7.82 8.03
CA GLN A 24 36.43 7.07 7.50
C GLN A 24 36.00 5.95 6.55
N LEU A 25 34.94 5.21 6.90
CA LEU A 25 34.35 4.19 6.01
C LEU A 25 33.77 4.82 4.73
N ARG A 26 33.11 5.97 4.84
CA ARG A 26 32.60 6.73 3.69
C ARG A 26 33.75 7.18 2.78
N ALA A 27 34.83 7.70 3.35
CA ALA A 27 36.02 8.11 2.59
C ALA A 27 36.68 6.92 1.88
N TYR A 28 36.78 5.76 2.56
CA TYR A 28 37.32 4.54 1.99
C TYR A 28 36.48 4.04 0.80
N VAL A 29 35.15 4.01 0.92
CA VAL A 29 34.24 3.57 -0.14
C VAL A 29 34.26 4.53 -1.34
N ILE A 30 34.23 5.85 -1.10
CA ILE A 30 34.30 6.85 -2.17
C ILE A 30 35.64 6.73 -2.92
N ASN A 31 36.74 6.55 -2.19
CA ASN A 31 38.06 6.38 -2.78
C ASN A 31 38.17 5.09 -3.61
N GLU A 32 37.62 3.97 -3.14
CA GLU A 32 37.62 2.69 -3.87
C GLU A 32 36.73 2.73 -5.13
N ILE A 33 35.59 3.43 -5.08
CA ILE A 33 34.72 3.64 -6.24
C ILE A 33 35.40 4.57 -7.26
N ALA A 34 36.05 5.64 -6.81
CA ALA A 34 36.81 6.55 -7.68
C ALA A 34 38.01 5.85 -8.33
N HIS A 35 38.68 4.95 -7.61
CA HIS A 35 39.81 4.17 -8.16
C HIS A 35 39.38 3.17 -9.25
N ARG A 36 38.11 2.76 -9.30
CA ARG A 36 37.59 1.78 -10.27
C ARG A 36 36.92 2.39 -11.52
N GLN A 37 36.79 3.72 -11.61
CA GLN A 37 36.17 4.37 -12.77
C GLN A 37 37.09 4.51 -14.01
N HIS A 38 38.35 4.08 -13.93
CA HIS A 38 39.30 4.12 -15.04
C HIS A 38 39.59 2.75 -15.67
N LEU A 39 38.55 1.97 -15.99
CA LEU A 39 38.69 0.81 -16.89
C LEU A 39 37.53 0.75 -17.89
N ARG A 40 37.37 1.83 -18.67
CA ARG A 40 36.79 1.73 -20.01
C ARG A 40 37.92 1.50 -21.01
N ARG A 41 38.09 0.26 -21.47
CA ARG A 41 38.67 -0.06 -22.79
C ARG A 41 38.26 -1.47 -23.22
N SER A 42 37.95 -1.54 -24.52
CA SER A 42 37.58 -2.67 -25.37
C SER A 42 38.38 -3.96 -25.13
N ILE A 43 37.79 -5.12 -25.45
CA ILE A 43 38.27 -6.11 -26.45
C ILE A 43 37.54 -7.45 -26.23
N LEU A 44 37.01 -8.00 -27.33
CA LEU A 44 36.71 -9.42 -27.52
C LEU A 44 37.93 -10.26 -27.10
N GLY A 45 37.87 -11.01 -26.00
CA GLY A 45 39.01 -11.81 -25.57
C GLY A 45 38.68 -12.69 -24.37
N THR A 46 38.65 -13.98 -24.62
CA THR A 46 38.58 -15.11 -23.69
C THR A 46 39.34 -14.85 -22.38
N ILE A 47 38.73 -15.14 -21.22
CA ILE A 47 39.33 -15.88 -20.10
C ILE A 47 38.18 -16.35 -19.20
N THR A 48 37.95 -17.66 -19.25
CA THR A 48 37.30 -18.42 -18.20
C THR A 48 38.13 -18.33 -16.92
N THR A 49 37.51 -18.12 -15.75
CA THR A 49 37.85 -18.86 -14.51
C THR A 49 36.94 -18.46 -13.34
N ASN A 50 36.29 -19.48 -12.77
CA ASN A 50 36.03 -19.67 -11.35
C ASN A 50 35.27 -18.57 -10.57
N PHE A 51 33.96 -18.48 -10.83
CA PHE A 51 33.01 -17.95 -9.86
C PHE A 51 32.90 -18.88 -8.64
N LYS A 52 33.83 -18.73 -7.67
CA LYS A 52 33.59 -19.20 -6.32
C LYS A 52 32.61 -18.22 -5.66
N PHE A 53 31.37 -18.64 -5.47
CA PHE A 53 30.35 -17.95 -4.67
C PHE A 53 30.92 -17.61 -3.28
N LYS A 54 31.42 -16.38 -3.11
CA LYS A 54 31.61 -15.75 -1.81
C LYS A 54 30.30 -15.03 -1.45
N PRO A 55 29.89 -14.94 -0.18
CA PRO A 55 28.61 -14.35 0.26
C PRO A 55 28.57 -12.82 0.14
N MET A 56 29.03 -12.25 -0.98
CA MET A 56 29.06 -10.82 -1.25
C MET A 56 27.69 -10.16 -1.48
N PRO A 57 26.65 -10.78 -2.08
CA PRO A 57 25.38 -10.08 -2.23
C PRO A 57 24.65 -9.93 -0.89
N ILE A 58 24.81 -10.89 0.02
CA ILE A 58 24.21 -10.83 1.36
C ILE A 58 24.91 -9.78 2.21
N LEU A 59 26.26 -9.72 2.18
CA LEU A 59 27.01 -8.70 2.91
C LEU A 59 26.70 -7.29 2.38
N LEU A 60 26.55 -7.13 1.06
CA LEU A 60 26.16 -5.87 0.43
C LEU A 60 24.72 -5.49 0.78
N ALA A 61 23.76 -6.43 0.75
CA ALA A 61 22.39 -6.21 1.19
C ALA A 61 22.32 -5.85 2.68
N ILE A 62 23.15 -6.48 3.52
CA ILE A 62 23.28 -6.14 4.94
C ILE A 62 23.91 -4.76 5.12
N LEU A 63 24.95 -4.39 4.37
CA LEU A 63 25.55 -3.05 4.40
C LEU A 63 24.59 -1.96 3.92
N ILE A 64 23.77 -2.25 2.91
CA ILE A 64 22.70 -1.39 2.40
C ILE A 64 21.56 -1.25 3.42
N ALA A 65 21.22 -2.34 4.12
CA ALA A 65 20.27 -2.35 5.23
C ALA A 65 20.79 -1.56 6.44
N LEU A 66 22.07 -1.70 6.77
CA LEU A 66 22.75 -0.97 7.84
C LEU A 66 22.96 0.51 7.52
N GLY A 67 23.01 0.88 6.23
CA GLY A 67 23.14 2.26 5.77
C GLY A 67 21.88 3.11 5.94
N GLY A 68 20.71 2.51 6.25
CA GLY A 68 19.43 3.18 6.50
C GLY A 68 18.80 3.91 5.30
N GLY A 69 19.56 4.77 4.60
CA GLY A 69 19.07 5.64 3.54
C GLY A 69 18.60 4.91 2.28
N VAL A 70 19.29 3.86 1.84
CA VAL A 70 18.89 3.10 0.64
C VAL A 70 17.67 2.22 0.92
N SER A 71 17.60 1.61 2.10
CA SER A 71 16.41 0.84 2.51
C SER A 71 15.20 1.75 2.70
N PHE A 72 15.41 2.96 3.25
CA PHE A 72 14.36 3.97 3.38
C PHE A 72 13.89 4.45 2.00
N ALA A 73 14.79 4.77 1.07
CA ALA A 73 14.43 5.18 -0.28
C ALA A 73 13.70 4.06 -1.06
N ALA A 74 14.15 2.80 -0.90
CA ALA A 74 13.49 1.65 -1.52
C ALA A 74 12.03 1.50 -1.06
N GLU A 75 11.67 1.92 0.16
CA GLU A 75 10.32 1.79 0.69
C GLU A 75 9.25 2.54 -0.14
N GLN A 76 9.64 3.65 -0.76
CA GLN A 76 8.78 4.53 -1.56
C GLN A 76 8.85 4.22 -3.06
N THR A 77 9.48 3.12 -3.46
CA THR A 77 9.60 2.78 -4.89
C THR A 77 8.39 2.04 -5.43
N LEU A 78 8.11 2.27 -6.71
CA LEU A 78 7.08 1.62 -7.52
C LEU A 78 7.70 0.63 -8.52
N PRO A 79 6.90 -0.31 -9.06
CA PRO A 79 7.32 -1.13 -10.20
C PRO A 79 7.93 -0.27 -11.33
N GLY A 80 9.10 -0.68 -11.82
CA GLY A 80 9.89 0.09 -12.79
C GLY A 80 11.02 0.92 -12.17
N ASP A 81 10.97 1.21 -10.86
CA ASP A 81 12.04 1.94 -10.18
C ASP A 81 13.28 1.07 -9.91
N THR A 82 14.45 1.69 -9.97
CA THR A 82 15.74 1.01 -9.77
C THR A 82 15.89 0.31 -8.41
N LEU A 83 15.31 0.85 -7.34
CA LEU A 83 15.38 0.29 -5.99
C LEU A 83 14.18 -0.60 -5.63
N TYR A 84 13.22 -0.81 -6.54
CA TYR A 84 12.07 -1.70 -6.30
C TYR A 84 12.49 -3.15 -5.95
N PRO A 85 13.53 -3.75 -6.56
CA PRO A 85 14.01 -5.06 -6.14
C PRO A 85 14.51 -5.09 -4.69
N VAL A 86 15.02 -3.97 -4.15
CA VAL A 86 15.48 -3.86 -2.76
C VAL A 86 14.28 -3.85 -1.80
N LYS A 87 13.19 -3.15 -2.15
CA LYS A 87 11.92 -3.16 -1.41
C LYS A 87 11.41 -4.59 -1.21
N LEU A 88 11.27 -5.32 -2.32
CA LEU A 88 10.79 -6.70 -2.35
C LEU A 88 11.72 -7.69 -1.67
N ASN A 89 13.01 -7.67 -2.01
CA ASN A 89 13.92 -8.76 -1.63
C ASN A 89 14.68 -8.53 -0.33
N VAL A 90 14.68 -7.30 0.19
CA VAL A 90 15.42 -6.96 1.41
C VAL A 90 14.45 -6.47 2.46
N ASN A 91 13.79 -5.32 2.24
CA ASN A 91 12.96 -4.70 3.26
C ASN A 91 11.82 -5.62 3.71
N GLU A 92 11.04 -6.11 2.74
CA GLU A 92 9.87 -6.92 3.03
C GLU A 92 10.25 -8.27 3.62
N LYS A 93 11.31 -8.94 3.11
CA LYS A 93 11.78 -10.21 3.68
C LYS A 93 12.26 -10.08 5.12
N ILE A 94 12.97 -9.00 5.46
CA ILE A 94 13.40 -8.74 6.84
C ILE A 94 12.17 -8.59 7.75
N ARG A 95 11.14 -7.87 7.30
CA ARG A 95 9.89 -7.72 8.07
C ARG A 95 9.12 -9.03 8.18
N THR A 96 9.07 -9.85 7.13
CA THR A 96 8.48 -11.20 7.17
C THR A 96 9.13 -12.08 8.24
N LEU A 97 10.44 -11.96 8.47
CA LEU A 97 11.15 -12.71 9.53
C LEU A 97 10.72 -12.30 10.95
N THR A 98 10.10 -11.13 11.12
CA THR A 98 9.61 -10.64 12.43
C THR A 98 8.18 -11.09 12.74
N ALA A 99 7.41 -11.53 11.74
CA ALA A 99 6.10 -12.17 11.93
C ALA A 99 6.28 -13.64 12.33
N LEU A 100 6.45 -13.88 13.64
CA LEU A 100 6.83 -15.18 14.20
C LEU A 100 5.65 -16.16 14.34
N ASP A 101 4.46 -15.68 14.70
CA ASP A 101 3.25 -16.49 14.79
C ASP A 101 2.45 -16.52 13.47
N ALA A 102 1.56 -17.50 13.35
CA ALA A 102 0.84 -17.76 12.11
C ALA A 102 -0.18 -16.67 11.78
N GLU A 103 -0.83 -16.09 12.79
CA GLU A 103 -1.87 -15.06 12.66
C GLU A 103 -1.25 -13.74 12.19
N THR A 104 -0.21 -13.27 12.88
CA THR A 104 0.57 -12.09 12.49
C THR A 104 1.10 -12.24 11.07
N ARG A 105 1.48 -13.46 10.67
CA ARG A 105 1.92 -13.72 9.31
C ARG A 105 0.76 -13.65 8.30
N ALA A 106 -0.46 -14.05 8.65
CA ALA A 106 -1.63 -13.89 7.79
C ALA A 106 -1.93 -12.41 7.53
N HIS A 107 -1.94 -11.60 8.60
CA HIS A 107 -2.12 -10.16 8.48
C HIS A 107 -0.98 -9.49 7.70
N TRP A 108 0.25 -9.95 7.88
CA TRP A 108 1.39 -9.44 7.11
C TRP A 108 1.25 -9.71 5.61
N GLU A 109 0.84 -10.92 5.22
CA GLU A 109 0.63 -11.26 3.81
C GLU A 109 -0.52 -10.46 3.21
N ALA A 110 -1.64 -10.30 3.94
CA ALA A 110 -2.75 -9.45 3.51
C ALA A 110 -2.29 -8.01 3.28
N LYS A 111 -1.53 -7.45 4.23
CA LYS A 111 -0.96 -6.10 4.12
C LYS A 111 -0.03 -5.94 2.92
N MET A 112 0.73 -6.96 2.55
CA MET A 112 1.60 -6.89 1.37
C MET A 112 0.80 -6.99 0.06
N ALA A 113 -0.28 -7.77 0.03
CA ALA A 113 -1.23 -7.74 -1.09
C ALA A 113 -1.87 -6.36 -1.24
N GLU A 114 -2.39 -5.78 -0.15
CA GLU A 114 -2.93 -4.41 -0.13
C GLU A 114 -1.91 -3.40 -0.64
N ARG A 115 -0.65 -3.51 -0.19
CA ARG A 115 0.42 -2.62 -0.64
C ARG A 115 0.66 -2.70 -2.15
N ARG A 116 0.51 -3.86 -2.79
CA ARG A 116 0.60 -3.95 -4.25
C ARG A 116 -0.56 -3.23 -4.94
N LEU A 117 -1.75 -3.23 -4.32
CA LEU A 117 -2.89 -2.47 -4.83
C LEU A 117 -2.71 -0.97 -4.64
N ASP A 118 -2.13 -0.54 -3.51
CA ASP A 118 -1.71 0.86 -3.32
C ASP A 118 -0.72 1.32 -4.42
N GLU A 119 0.27 0.49 -4.76
CA GLU A 119 1.22 0.78 -5.84
C GLU A 119 0.53 0.87 -7.21
N ALA A 120 -0.50 0.05 -7.44
CA ALA A 120 -1.31 0.10 -8.66
C ALA A 120 -2.13 1.39 -8.74
N GLU A 121 -2.75 1.79 -7.63
CA GLU A 121 -3.49 3.04 -7.51
C GLU A 121 -2.59 4.24 -7.77
N GLU A 122 -1.39 4.26 -7.18
CA GLU A 122 -0.43 5.35 -7.37
C GLU A 122 0.01 5.45 -8.84
N LEU A 123 0.40 4.32 -9.47
CA LEU A 123 0.76 4.31 -10.88
C LEU A 123 -0.42 4.68 -11.80
N ALA A 124 -1.64 4.24 -11.49
CA ALA A 124 -2.83 4.59 -12.25
C ALA A 124 -3.16 6.08 -12.10
N ALA A 125 -2.98 6.65 -10.91
CA ALA A 125 -3.19 8.07 -10.64
C ALA A 125 -2.14 8.93 -11.39
N GLU A 126 -0.94 8.42 -11.55
CA GLU A 126 0.09 9.07 -12.35
C GLU A 126 -0.08 8.90 -13.87
N GLY A 127 -0.97 8.01 -14.32
CA GLY A 127 -1.09 7.62 -15.73
C GLY A 127 0.12 6.83 -16.23
N LYS A 128 0.82 6.14 -15.31
CA LYS A 128 2.03 5.36 -15.59
C LYS A 128 1.80 3.84 -15.44
N LEU A 129 0.59 3.42 -15.09
CA LEU A 129 0.25 2.00 -15.02
C LEU A 129 0.17 1.42 -16.43
N ASN A 130 1.30 0.86 -16.90
CA ASN A 130 1.41 0.15 -18.15
C ASN A 130 1.35 -1.38 -17.95
N ALA A 131 1.33 -2.13 -19.05
CA ALA A 131 1.20 -3.59 -19.02
C ALA A 131 2.31 -4.31 -18.23
N GLU A 132 3.56 -3.81 -18.28
CA GLU A 132 4.68 -4.41 -17.54
C GLU A 132 4.53 -4.18 -16.03
N ALA A 133 4.27 -2.93 -15.64
CA ALA A 133 4.05 -2.57 -14.24
C ALA A 133 2.82 -3.29 -13.65
N ARG A 134 1.71 -3.36 -14.41
CA ARG A 134 0.53 -4.13 -14.03
C ARG A 134 0.88 -5.60 -13.83
N ALA A 135 1.58 -6.25 -14.77
CA ALA A 135 1.91 -7.66 -14.65
C ALA A 135 2.80 -7.96 -13.43
N GLN A 136 3.75 -7.08 -13.11
CA GLN A 136 4.59 -7.22 -11.93
C GLN A 136 3.80 -7.05 -10.63
N ILE A 137 2.89 -6.07 -10.58
CA ILE A 137 1.96 -5.88 -9.46
C ILE A 137 1.10 -7.12 -9.28
N GLU A 138 0.45 -7.58 -10.36
CA GLU A 138 -0.48 -8.69 -10.34
C GLU A 138 0.18 -9.98 -9.85
N ALA A 139 1.39 -10.28 -10.33
CA ALA A 139 2.14 -11.46 -9.90
C ALA A 139 2.47 -11.43 -8.40
N ASN A 140 2.93 -10.29 -7.88
CA ASN A 140 3.24 -10.13 -6.46
C ASN A 140 1.98 -10.15 -5.60
N PHE A 141 0.94 -9.42 -6.02
CA PHE A 141 -0.38 -9.41 -5.38
C PHE A 141 -0.92 -10.83 -5.26
N LYS A 142 -0.95 -11.58 -6.37
CA LYS A 142 -1.42 -12.96 -6.40
C LYS A 142 -0.62 -13.84 -5.44
N ALA A 143 0.71 -13.71 -5.41
CA ALA A 143 1.53 -14.52 -4.52
C ALA A 143 1.20 -14.27 -3.04
N HIS A 144 0.92 -13.02 -2.65
CA HIS A 144 0.48 -12.67 -1.30
C HIS A 144 -0.95 -13.17 -1.02
N ALA A 145 -1.88 -12.95 -1.96
CA ALA A 145 -3.26 -13.38 -1.85
C ALA A 145 -3.38 -14.91 -1.70
N ASP A 146 -2.66 -15.69 -2.52
CA ASP A 146 -2.61 -17.15 -2.40
C ASP A 146 -2.12 -17.61 -1.01
N ARG A 147 -1.16 -16.88 -0.41
CA ARG A 147 -0.68 -17.15 0.96
C ARG A 147 -1.70 -16.77 2.02
N VAL A 148 -2.50 -15.73 1.81
CA VAL A 148 -3.63 -15.40 2.69
C VAL A 148 -4.68 -16.51 2.61
N GLN A 149 -5.08 -16.95 1.41
CA GLN A 149 -6.04 -18.05 1.23
C GLN A 149 -5.57 -19.34 1.89
N ALA A 150 -4.29 -19.69 1.73
CA ALA A 150 -3.71 -20.87 2.37
C ALA A 150 -3.79 -20.79 3.91
N ARG A 151 -3.58 -19.61 4.49
CA ARG A 151 -3.66 -19.38 5.94
C ARG A 151 -5.09 -19.41 6.44
N ILE A 152 -6.04 -18.81 5.71
CA ILE A 152 -7.47 -18.90 6.05
C ILE A 152 -7.87 -20.38 6.14
N LYS A 153 -7.46 -21.20 5.17
CA LYS A 153 -7.69 -22.66 5.19
C LYS A 153 -7.00 -23.36 6.36
N GLU A 154 -5.79 -22.94 6.72
CA GLU A 154 -5.06 -23.52 7.87
C GLU A 154 -5.77 -23.26 9.20
N PHE A 155 -6.33 -22.05 9.36
CA PHE A 155 -7.07 -21.65 10.56
C PHE A 155 -8.50 -22.17 10.58
N GLU A 156 -9.08 -22.53 9.45
CA GLU A 156 -10.48 -22.93 9.31
C GLU A 156 -10.91 -24.01 10.32
N ASP A 157 -10.01 -24.95 10.65
CA ASP A 157 -10.28 -26.05 11.59
C ASP A 157 -9.74 -25.82 13.01
N LYS A 158 -8.80 -24.88 13.19
CA LYS A 158 -8.08 -24.69 14.46
C LYS A 158 -8.57 -23.45 15.21
N ASP A 159 -8.73 -22.35 14.47
CA ASP A 159 -8.96 -21.00 14.96
C ASP A 159 -9.95 -20.31 14.00
N SER A 160 -11.20 -20.82 13.95
CA SER A 160 -12.20 -20.38 12.98
C SER A 160 -12.57 -18.90 13.10
N ASP A 161 -12.42 -18.31 14.29
CA ASP A 161 -12.60 -16.89 14.52
C ASP A 161 -11.49 -16.06 13.86
N VAL A 162 -10.22 -16.49 13.99
CA VAL A 162 -9.08 -15.87 13.30
C VAL A 162 -9.23 -16.01 11.78
N ALA A 163 -9.62 -17.18 11.29
CA ALA A 163 -9.88 -17.41 9.87
C ALA A 163 -10.96 -16.44 9.33
N ALA A 164 -12.05 -16.25 10.07
CA ALA A 164 -13.15 -15.40 9.67
C ALA A 164 -12.74 -13.91 9.69
N GLU A 165 -11.96 -13.52 10.69
CA GLU A 165 -11.41 -12.16 10.78
C GLU A 165 -10.48 -11.86 9.60
N VAL A 166 -9.49 -12.71 9.33
CA VAL A 166 -8.55 -12.53 8.21
C VAL A 166 -9.29 -12.46 6.89
N ALA A 167 -10.23 -13.38 6.65
CA ALA A 167 -11.03 -13.41 5.42
C ALA A 167 -11.88 -12.14 5.26
N SER A 168 -12.58 -11.72 6.32
CA SER A 168 -13.42 -10.51 6.31
C SER A 168 -12.62 -9.24 6.06
N ASN A 169 -11.49 -9.09 6.74
CA ASN A 169 -10.64 -7.90 6.60
C ASN A 169 -10.01 -7.85 5.20
N PHE A 170 -9.53 -8.99 4.69
CA PHE A 170 -8.95 -9.07 3.35
C PHE A 170 -10.01 -8.81 2.27
N GLU A 171 -11.19 -9.42 2.34
CA GLU A 171 -12.32 -9.16 1.43
C GLU A 171 -12.67 -7.67 1.38
N THR A 172 -12.80 -7.04 2.54
CA THR A 172 -13.15 -5.61 2.65
C THR A 172 -12.10 -4.75 1.94
N SER A 173 -10.83 -5.06 2.16
CA SER A 173 -9.71 -4.36 1.55
C SER A 173 -9.72 -4.52 0.03
N LEU A 174 -9.87 -5.75 -0.46
CA LEU A 174 -9.94 -6.04 -1.90
C LEU A 174 -11.07 -5.26 -2.58
N LYS A 175 -12.27 -5.26 -2.01
CA LYS A 175 -13.42 -4.52 -2.55
C LYS A 175 -13.22 -3.01 -2.55
N ALA A 176 -12.58 -2.48 -1.52
CA ALA A 176 -12.26 -1.06 -1.45
C ALA A 176 -11.25 -0.69 -2.55
N HIS A 177 -10.12 -1.41 -2.62
CA HIS A 177 -9.09 -1.21 -3.62
C HIS A 177 -9.59 -1.40 -5.05
N GLU A 178 -10.44 -2.40 -5.32
CA GLU A 178 -11.08 -2.57 -6.64
C GLU A 178 -11.87 -1.32 -7.03
N ARG A 179 -12.75 -0.84 -6.14
CA ARG A 179 -13.57 0.35 -6.38
C ARG A 179 -12.73 1.58 -6.61
N ILE A 180 -11.71 1.79 -5.78
CA ILE A 180 -10.79 2.92 -5.89
C ILE A 180 -10.06 2.84 -7.23
N LEU A 181 -9.45 1.70 -7.55
CA LEU A 181 -8.70 1.51 -8.78
C LEU A 181 -9.55 1.81 -10.02
N LEU A 182 -10.78 1.30 -10.06
CA LEU A 182 -11.72 1.55 -11.17
C LEU A 182 -12.13 3.03 -11.27
N ASP A 183 -12.33 3.72 -10.14
CA ASP A 183 -12.59 5.17 -10.10
C ASP A 183 -11.39 5.98 -10.62
N ILE A 184 -10.16 5.58 -10.26
CA ILE A 184 -8.93 6.17 -10.81
C ILE A 184 -8.95 6.01 -12.33
N GLY A 185 -9.11 4.78 -12.82
CA GLY A 185 -8.98 4.44 -14.23
C GLY A 185 -10.03 5.14 -15.11
N ALA A 186 -11.26 5.32 -14.62
CA ALA A 186 -12.32 6.00 -15.35
C ALA A 186 -11.99 7.46 -15.71
N SER A 187 -11.05 8.08 -14.99
CA SER A 187 -10.61 9.47 -15.21
C SER A 187 -9.26 9.57 -15.93
N ARG A 188 -8.75 8.47 -16.51
CA ARG A 188 -7.43 8.40 -17.17
C ARG A 188 -7.55 8.17 -18.68
N ASP A 189 -6.40 8.16 -19.37
CA ASP A 189 -6.33 7.78 -20.78
C ASP A 189 -6.75 6.32 -20.99
N LYS A 190 -7.10 5.98 -22.23
CA LYS A 190 -7.64 4.65 -22.58
C LYS A 190 -6.70 3.50 -22.28
N ASP A 191 -5.39 3.73 -22.34
CA ASP A 191 -4.40 2.69 -22.10
C ASP A 191 -4.35 2.38 -20.60
N THR A 192 -4.21 3.42 -19.76
CA THR A 192 -4.29 3.28 -18.30
C THR A 192 -5.63 2.69 -17.85
N GLU A 193 -6.76 3.16 -18.40
CA GLU A 193 -8.10 2.64 -18.09
C GLU A 193 -8.21 1.15 -18.41
N SER A 194 -7.64 0.70 -19.54
CA SER A 194 -7.63 -0.72 -19.92
C SER A 194 -6.82 -1.57 -18.94
N GLU A 195 -5.61 -1.14 -18.57
CA GLU A 195 -4.77 -1.86 -17.61
C GLU A 195 -5.43 -1.94 -16.22
N VAL A 196 -6.08 -0.86 -15.77
CA VAL A 196 -6.89 -0.83 -14.55
C VAL A 196 -8.01 -1.87 -14.60
N LYS A 197 -8.76 -1.97 -15.70
CA LYS A 197 -9.86 -2.94 -15.83
C LYS A 197 -9.37 -4.38 -15.77
N ILE A 198 -8.22 -4.68 -16.37
CA ILE A 198 -7.62 -6.02 -16.31
C ILE A 198 -7.29 -6.38 -14.86
N LEU A 199 -6.60 -5.49 -14.14
CA LEU A 199 -6.25 -5.72 -12.74
C LEU A 199 -7.49 -5.75 -11.83
N GLY A 200 -8.48 -4.88 -12.06
CA GLY A 200 -9.76 -4.86 -11.35
C GLY A 200 -10.49 -6.20 -11.43
N ASN A 201 -10.55 -6.83 -12.61
CA ASN A 201 -11.14 -8.17 -12.76
C ASN A 201 -10.39 -9.24 -11.95
N ARG A 202 -9.06 -9.14 -11.84
CA ARG A 202 -8.26 -10.06 -11.02
C ARG A 202 -8.54 -9.87 -9.53
N ILE A 203 -8.62 -8.62 -9.06
CA ILE A 203 -8.97 -8.28 -7.67
C ILE A 203 -10.38 -8.79 -7.35
N LYS A 204 -11.33 -8.59 -8.27
CA LYS A 204 -12.71 -9.08 -8.14
C LYS A 204 -12.77 -10.58 -7.94
N SER A 205 -12.09 -11.34 -8.80
CA SER A 205 -12.01 -12.80 -8.70
C SER A 205 -11.43 -13.24 -7.35
N GLU A 206 -10.37 -12.58 -6.87
CA GLU A 206 -9.78 -12.87 -5.56
C GLU A 206 -10.73 -12.50 -4.40
N SER A 207 -11.50 -11.42 -4.55
CA SER A 207 -12.52 -11.04 -3.58
C SER A 207 -13.64 -12.08 -3.52
N GLU A 208 -14.09 -12.61 -4.66
CA GLU A 208 -15.10 -13.67 -4.74
C GLU A 208 -14.59 -14.96 -4.07
N ASP A 209 -13.34 -15.37 -4.34
CA ASP A 209 -12.71 -16.53 -3.65
C ASP A 209 -12.66 -16.32 -2.13
N THR A 210 -12.35 -15.10 -1.69
CA THR A 210 -12.31 -14.75 -0.26
C THR A 210 -13.71 -14.76 0.38
N VAL A 211 -14.74 -14.32 -0.35
CA VAL A 211 -16.14 -14.40 0.11
C VAL A 211 -16.55 -15.85 0.35
N GLU A 212 -16.20 -16.76 -0.57
CA GLU A 212 -16.48 -18.18 -0.40
C GLU A 212 -15.73 -18.78 0.79
N ALA A 213 -14.46 -18.41 0.97
CA ALA A 213 -13.67 -18.84 2.12
C ALA A 213 -14.28 -18.35 3.44
N ARG A 214 -14.66 -17.07 3.51
CA ARG A 214 -15.34 -16.51 4.68
C ARG A 214 -16.63 -17.25 4.99
N ALA A 215 -17.47 -17.51 3.99
CA ALA A 215 -18.74 -18.21 4.19
C ALA A 215 -18.55 -19.63 4.77
N ARG A 216 -17.53 -20.37 4.31
CA ARG A 216 -17.18 -21.69 4.88
C ARG A 216 -16.75 -21.59 6.34
N VAL A 217 -15.91 -20.61 6.66
CA VAL A 217 -15.42 -20.41 8.02
C VAL A 217 -16.55 -19.99 8.96
N GLU A 218 -17.42 -19.07 8.54
CA GLU A 218 -18.55 -18.58 9.35
C GLU A 218 -19.56 -19.70 9.66
N ALA A 219 -19.79 -20.60 8.70
CA ALA A 219 -20.61 -21.79 8.93
C ALA A 219 -20.01 -22.71 10.00
N LYS A 220 -18.69 -22.89 10.01
CA LYS A 220 -17.98 -23.67 11.04
C LYS A 220 -17.98 -22.97 12.41
N LEU A 221 -17.72 -21.67 12.44
CA LEU A 221 -17.73 -20.88 13.67
C LEU A 221 -19.10 -20.95 14.37
N SER A 222 -20.18 -20.92 13.58
CA SER A 222 -21.55 -21.06 14.07
C SER A 222 -21.83 -22.42 14.74
N ALA A 223 -21.09 -23.46 14.36
CA ALA A 223 -21.18 -24.79 14.94
C ALA A 223 -20.22 -25.02 16.14
N SER A 224 -19.37 -24.03 16.46
CA SER A 224 -18.32 -24.16 17.47
C SER A 224 -18.79 -23.80 18.88
N VAL A 225 -18.20 -24.48 19.89
CA VAL A 225 -18.48 -24.25 21.32
C VAL A 225 -17.90 -22.92 21.83
N ASN A 226 -16.90 -22.35 21.13
CA ASN A 226 -16.18 -21.13 21.55
C ASN A 226 -16.76 -19.83 20.97
N SER A 227 -18.01 -19.85 20.51
CA SER A 227 -18.64 -18.72 19.82
C SER A 227 -18.74 -17.46 20.69
N GLU A 228 -18.87 -17.58 22.02
CA GLU A 228 -18.91 -16.43 22.94
C GLU A 228 -17.59 -15.65 22.97
N THR A 229 -16.46 -16.35 23.19
CA THR A 229 -15.13 -15.72 23.21
C THR A 229 -14.81 -15.05 21.88
N ALA A 230 -15.12 -15.73 20.76
CA ALA A 230 -14.95 -15.18 19.42
C ALA A 230 -15.76 -13.89 19.23
N ALA A 231 -17.04 -13.89 19.63
CA ALA A 231 -17.90 -12.71 19.51
C ALA A 231 -17.39 -11.54 20.36
N GLN A 232 -16.91 -11.80 21.58
CA GLN A 232 -16.34 -10.76 22.45
C GLN A 232 -15.02 -10.20 21.90
N GLY A 233 -14.14 -11.06 21.38
CA GLY A 233 -12.92 -10.63 20.70
C GLY A 233 -13.23 -9.73 19.50
N ARG A 234 -14.22 -10.13 18.68
CA ARG A 234 -14.62 -9.37 17.50
C ARG A 234 -15.29 -8.05 17.85
N LEU A 235 -16.08 -8.00 18.93
CA LEU A 235 -16.62 -6.75 19.48
C LEU A 235 -15.48 -5.77 19.82
N ASN A 236 -14.49 -6.22 20.58
CA ASN A 236 -13.36 -5.38 20.97
C ASN A 236 -12.58 -4.88 19.73
N SER A 237 -12.33 -5.75 18.76
CA SER A 237 -11.68 -5.38 17.49
C SER A 237 -12.48 -4.32 16.72
N ALA A 238 -13.79 -4.49 16.59
CA ALA A 238 -14.67 -3.54 15.91
C ALA A 238 -14.74 -2.18 16.62
N GLU A 239 -14.87 -2.15 17.95
CA GLU A 239 -14.86 -0.89 18.74
C GLU A 239 -13.52 -0.15 18.62
N ASN A 240 -12.41 -0.89 18.64
CA ASN A 240 -11.07 -0.33 18.44
C ASN A 240 -10.94 0.26 17.03
N LYS A 241 -11.38 -0.45 16.00
CA LYS A 241 -11.35 0.06 14.61
C LYS A 241 -12.20 1.31 14.44
N ILE A 242 -13.43 1.32 14.97
CA ILE A 242 -14.30 2.51 14.92
C ILE A 242 -13.61 3.69 15.59
N SER A 243 -13.01 3.47 16.78
CA SER A 243 -12.31 4.52 17.53
C SER A 243 -11.07 5.05 16.79
N GLU A 244 -10.27 4.15 16.22
CA GLU A 244 -9.10 4.48 15.39
C GLU A 244 -9.52 5.38 14.21
N VAL A 245 -10.58 5.01 13.48
CA VAL A 245 -11.01 5.75 12.29
C VAL A 245 -11.66 7.08 12.65
N ARG A 246 -12.40 7.16 13.76
CA ARG A 246 -12.88 8.45 14.30
C ARG A 246 -11.72 9.40 14.61
N ALA A 247 -10.69 8.91 15.27
CA ALA A 247 -9.49 9.70 15.57
C ALA A 247 -8.76 10.14 14.29
N PHE A 248 -8.62 9.23 13.32
CA PHE A 248 -8.03 9.55 12.02
C PHE A 248 -8.79 10.67 11.30
N ILE A 249 -10.12 10.61 11.25
CA ILE A 249 -10.95 11.66 10.67
C ILE A 249 -10.73 12.98 11.39
N GLU A 250 -10.78 13.00 12.72
CA GLU A 250 -10.66 14.25 13.47
C GLU A 250 -9.28 14.90 13.29
N GLN A 251 -8.23 14.10 13.24
CA GLN A 251 -6.85 14.58 13.03
C GLN A 251 -6.60 15.10 11.60
N ASN A 252 -7.34 14.60 10.61
CA ASN A 252 -7.09 14.89 9.20
C ASN A 252 -8.26 15.61 8.50
N LYS A 253 -9.31 16.04 9.23
CA LYS A 253 -10.54 16.59 8.64
C LYS A 253 -10.30 17.78 7.71
N ASP A 254 -9.30 18.60 7.99
CA ASP A 254 -8.97 19.80 7.20
C ASP A 254 -8.25 19.46 5.89
N ARG A 255 -7.81 18.20 5.72
CA ARG A 255 -7.17 17.69 4.51
C ARG A 255 -8.18 17.11 3.51
N PHE A 256 -9.44 17.01 3.90
CA PHE A 256 -10.48 16.33 3.13
C PHE A 256 -11.65 17.27 2.85
N GLU A 257 -12.28 17.10 1.68
CA GLU A 257 -13.54 17.77 1.39
C GLU A 257 -14.61 17.43 2.46
N ALA A 258 -15.41 18.44 2.83
CA ALA A 258 -16.44 18.29 3.87
C ALA A 258 -17.45 17.17 3.56
N GLU A 259 -17.78 16.98 2.28
CA GLU A 259 -18.68 15.91 1.82
C GLU A 259 -18.07 14.51 2.04
N VAL A 260 -16.77 14.34 1.75
CA VAL A 260 -16.05 13.07 1.95
C VAL A 260 -15.99 12.73 3.45
N VAL A 261 -15.69 13.72 4.29
CA VAL A 261 -15.69 13.56 5.76
C VAL A 261 -17.09 13.17 6.25
N ALA A 262 -18.15 13.81 5.75
CA ALA A 262 -19.52 13.49 6.14
C ALA A 262 -19.91 12.05 5.77
N LYS A 263 -19.56 11.59 4.56
CA LYS A 263 -19.78 10.20 4.12
C LYS A 263 -19.02 9.18 4.97
N ALA A 264 -17.80 9.50 5.39
CA ALA A 264 -17.03 8.62 6.27
C ALA A 264 -17.62 8.55 7.69
N LYS A 265 -18.06 9.68 8.24
CA LYS A 265 -18.76 9.74 9.55
C LYS A 265 -20.06 8.93 9.52
N ALA A 266 -20.87 9.07 8.48
CA ALA A 266 -22.11 8.30 8.33
C ALA A 266 -21.87 6.77 8.30
N ARG A 267 -20.77 6.32 7.68
CA ARG A 267 -20.36 4.90 7.74
C ARG A 267 -20.00 4.46 9.16
N LEU A 268 -19.27 5.30 9.91
CA LEU A 268 -18.92 4.98 11.30
C LEU A 268 -20.12 4.96 12.23
N ASP A 269 -21.14 5.78 11.96
CA ASP A 269 -22.41 5.73 12.70
C ASP A 269 -23.14 4.43 12.40
N ALA A 270 -23.24 4.02 11.13
CA ALA A 270 -23.79 2.72 10.76
C ALA A 270 -23.01 1.53 11.39
N ALA A 271 -21.68 1.63 11.51
CA ALA A 271 -20.87 0.64 12.22
C ALA A 271 -21.18 0.62 13.72
N ALA A 272 -21.36 1.79 14.34
CA ALA A 272 -21.73 1.89 15.76
C ALA A 272 -23.13 1.32 16.05
N ASP A 273 -24.09 1.52 15.15
CA ASP A 273 -25.42 0.92 15.25
C ASP A 273 -25.36 -0.61 15.21
N LEU A 274 -24.46 -1.18 14.41
CA LEU A 274 -24.21 -2.62 14.39
C LEU A 274 -23.59 -3.11 15.71
N ILE A 275 -22.72 -2.32 16.37
CA ILE A 275 -22.22 -2.69 17.71
C ILE A 275 -23.39 -2.85 18.69
N VAL A 276 -24.37 -1.93 18.67
CA VAL A 276 -25.56 -2.02 19.52
C VAL A 276 -26.36 -3.28 19.22
N GLN A 277 -26.62 -3.56 17.93
CA GLN A 277 -27.34 -4.77 17.51
C GLN A 277 -26.62 -6.06 17.91
N GLY A 278 -25.29 -6.09 17.77
CA GLY A 278 -24.48 -7.26 18.14
C GLY A 278 -24.47 -7.49 19.66
N LYS A 279 -24.42 -6.42 20.47
CA LYS A 279 -24.53 -6.54 21.94
C LYS A 279 -25.87 -7.14 22.37
N ALA A 280 -26.97 -6.77 21.71
CA ALA A 280 -28.26 -7.43 21.94
C ALA A 280 -28.24 -8.93 21.59
N LYS A 281 -27.46 -9.35 20.57
CA LYS A 281 -27.26 -10.77 20.25
C LYS A 281 -26.42 -11.50 21.29
N ILE A 282 -25.42 -10.85 21.91
CA ILE A 282 -24.70 -11.39 23.06
C ILE A 282 -25.65 -11.66 24.23
N GLU A 283 -26.52 -10.71 24.58
CA GLU A 283 -27.51 -10.87 25.65
C GLU A 283 -28.49 -12.03 25.37
N ALA A 284 -28.85 -12.23 24.10
CA ALA A 284 -29.66 -13.34 23.64
C ALA A 284 -28.89 -14.68 23.53
N LYS A 285 -27.60 -14.72 23.87
CA LYS A 285 -26.68 -15.87 23.70
C LYS A 285 -26.55 -16.35 22.24
N ALA A 286 -26.91 -15.51 21.29
CA ALA A 286 -26.78 -15.75 19.86
C ALA A 286 -25.38 -15.33 19.39
N TYR A 287 -24.34 -15.98 19.93
CA TYR A 287 -22.95 -15.51 19.79
C TYR A 287 -22.43 -15.56 18.35
N ALA A 288 -22.83 -16.56 17.56
CA ALA A 288 -22.48 -16.63 16.14
C ALA A 288 -23.06 -15.45 15.36
N GLU A 289 -24.33 -15.09 15.59
CA GLU A 289 -24.95 -13.90 14.99
C GLU A 289 -24.29 -12.61 15.46
N ALA A 290 -23.95 -12.52 16.76
CA ALA A 290 -23.22 -11.37 17.30
C ALA A 290 -21.86 -11.18 16.62
N PHE A 291 -21.08 -12.26 16.48
CA PHE A 291 -19.80 -12.25 15.76
C PHE A 291 -19.95 -11.73 14.33
N MET A 292 -20.96 -12.21 13.60
CA MET A 292 -21.26 -11.77 12.24
C MET A 292 -21.56 -10.27 12.15
N ILE A 293 -22.36 -9.76 13.09
CA ILE A 293 -22.70 -8.34 13.18
C ILE A 293 -21.46 -7.50 13.50
N PHE A 294 -20.63 -7.91 14.46
CA PHE A 294 -19.39 -7.22 14.79
C PHE A 294 -18.37 -7.25 13.65
N SER A 295 -18.28 -8.36 12.92
CA SER A 295 -17.47 -8.45 11.71
C SER A 295 -17.89 -7.45 10.64
N ARG A 296 -19.20 -7.27 10.45
CA ARG A 296 -19.73 -6.25 9.55
C ARG A 296 -19.44 -4.82 10.05
N ALA A 297 -19.54 -4.58 11.36
CA ALA A 297 -19.21 -3.28 11.95
C ALA A 297 -17.73 -2.92 11.70
N HIS A 298 -16.82 -3.86 11.96
CA HIS A 298 -15.39 -3.69 11.68
C HIS A 298 -15.13 -3.40 10.18
N ALA A 299 -15.74 -4.19 9.29
CA ALA A 299 -15.60 -4.01 7.84
C ALA A 299 -16.05 -2.61 7.37
N ILE A 300 -17.19 -2.12 7.86
CA ILE A 300 -17.69 -0.78 7.51
C ILE A 300 -16.74 0.32 8.01
N ALA A 301 -16.20 0.17 9.22
CA ALA A 301 -15.23 1.12 9.75
C ALA A 301 -13.92 1.13 8.93
N GLN A 302 -13.45 -0.04 8.50
CA GLN A 302 -12.28 -0.15 7.63
C GLN A 302 -12.52 0.45 6.23
N ASP A 303 -13.68 0.18 5.60
CA ASP A 303 -14.07 0.80 4.31
C ASP A 303 -14.09 2.33 4.42
N ALA A 304 -14.59 2.88 5.53
CA ALA A 304 -14.58 4.33 5.77
C ALA A 304 -13.16 4.91 5.80
N LYS A 305 -12.21 4.21 6.43
CA LYS A 305 -10.79 4.62 6.45
C LYS A 305 -10.18 4.59 5.05
N LEU A 306 -10.36 3.48 4.33
CA LEU A 306 -9.80 3.31 2.99
C LEU A 306 -10.35 4.35 2.02
N MET A 307 -11.65 4.67 2.13
CA MET A 307 -12.27 5.74 1.34
C MET A 307 -11.57 7.10 1.51
N LEU A 308 -11.21 7.45 2.74
CA LEU A 308 -10.49 8.70 3.03
C LEU A 308 -9.06 8.65 2.52
N MET A 309 -8.34 7.55 2.75
CA MET A 309 -6.95 7.41 2.31
C MET A 309 -6.82 7.46 0.78
N ALA A 310 -7.79 6.89 0.06
CA ALA A 310 -7.84 7.00 -1.39
C ALA A 310 -7.96 8.47 -1.83
N LYS A 311 -8.93 9.20 -1.26
CA LYS A 311 -9.16 10.61 -1.60
C LYS A 311 -7.97 11.51 -1.30
N ASP A 312 -7.27 11.30 -0.18
CA ASP A 312 -6.02 12.01 0.15
C ASP A 312 -4.99 11.88 -0.98
N ARG A 313 -4.80 10.66 -1.50
CA ARG A 313 -3.83 10.40 -2.57
C ARG A 313 -4.22 11.06 -3.88
N PHE A 314 -5.52 11.11 -4.18
CA PHE A 314 -6.03 11.75 -5.38
C PHE A 314 -5.99 13.29 -5.35
N GLU A 315 -6.45 13.90 -4.26
CA GLU A 315 -6.60 15.36 -4.14
C GLU A 315 -5.23 16.05 -4.09
N ASN A 316 -4.29 15.52 -3.28
CA ASN A 316 -2.92 16.06 -3.21
C ASN A 316 -2.19 16.04 -4.57
N GLN A 317 -2.52 15.08 -5.45
CA GLN A 317 -1.88 14.98 -6.76
C GLN A 317 -2.51 15.90 -7.82
N ILE A 318 -3.80 16.24 -7.71
CA ILE A 318 -4.44 17.25 -8.57
C ILE A 318 -3.87 18.64 -8.24
N GLU A 319 -3.69 18.97 -6.96
CA GLU A 319 -3.07 20.23 -6.55
C GLU A 319 -1.61 20.34 -7.03
N GLN A 320 -0.80 19.29 -6.89
CA GLN A 320 0.59 19.30 -7.38
C GLN A 320 0.70 19.45 -8.90
N LYS A 321 -0.20 18.83 -9.69
CA LYS A 321 -0.24 19.03 -11.16
C LYS A 321 -0.66 20.45 -11.53
N THR A 322 -1.57 21.05 -10.75
CA THR A 322 -2.01 22.43 -10.97
C THR A 322 -0.88 23.42 -10.67
N GLU A 323 -0.15 23.24 -9.57
CA GLU A 323 1.02 24.06 -9.24
C GLU A 323 2.19 23.89 -10.22
N MET A 324 2.44 22.67 -10.72
CA MET A 324 3.47 22.43 -11.74
C MET A 324 3.11 23.07 -13.09
N ASN A 325 1.85 23.03 -13.52
CA ASN A 325 1.41 23.71 -14.75
C ASN A 325 1.42 25.24 -14.60
N VAL A 326 1.10 25.78 -13.42
CA VAL A 326 1.22 27.22 -13.14
C VAL A 326 2.69 27.66 -13.15
N ARG A 327 3.61 26.84 -12.63
CA ARG A 327 5.05 27.13 -12.66
C ARG A 327 5.67 26.95 -14.05
N SER A 328 5.25 25.98 -14.85
CA SER A 328 5.77 25.80 -16.23
C SER A 328 5.15 26.78 -17.22
N GLY A 329 3.93 27.27 -16.97
CA GLY A 329 3.29 28.34 -17.75
C GLY A 329 3.88 29.72 -17.49
N ALA A 330 4.61 29.91 -16.38
CA ALA A 330 5.27 31.17 -16.03
C ALA A 330 6.70 31.31 -16.58
N SER A 331 7.26 30.29 -17.25
CA SER A 331 8.64 30.31 -17.77
C SER A 331 8.74 30.29 -19.31
N VAL A 332 7.65 30.55 -20.03
CA VAL A 332 7.67 30.69 -21.49
C VAL A 332 7.03 32.03 -21.86
N ASP A 333 7.82 33.10 -21.73
CA ASP A 333 7.75 34.26 -22.63
C ASP A 333 8.86 35.26 -22.27
N SER A 334 10.09 34.94 -22.69
CA SER A 334 11.11 35.95 -22.95
C SER A 334 12.11 35.41 -23.96
N ASN A 335 11.70 35.33 -25.22
CA ASN A 335 12.54 35.58 -26.39
C ASN A 335 11.69 35.44 -27.65
N THR A 336 11.07 36.54 -28.05
CA THR A 336 10.71 36.73 -29.44
C THR A 336 11.18 38.12 -29.82
N GLU A 337 12.28 38.17 -30.56
CA GLU A 337 12.70 39.35 -31.29
C GLU A 337 11.58 39.74 -32.26
N THR A 338 11.07 40.96 -32.13
CA THR A 338 10.19 41.57 -33.12
C THR A 338 10.87 42.81 -33.68
N GLU A 339 11.42 42.68 -34.89
CA GLU A 339 11.62 43.81 -35.80
C GLU A 339 10.30 44.11 -36.52
N THR A 340 9.76 45.29 -36.19
CA THR A 340 9.03 46.26 -37.02
C THR A 340 8.07 45.78 -38.12
N LYS A 341 6.80 46.22 -38.03
CA LYS A 341 6.32 47.38 -38.79
C LYS A 341 4.92 47.84 -38.35
N THR A 342 4.78 49.16 -38.37
CA THR A 342 3.59 49.97 -38.13
C THR A 342 2.50 49.74 -39.18
N ASP A 343 1.23 49.69 -38.76
CA ASP A 343 0.21 50.67 -39.15
C ASP A 343 -1.18 50.34 -38.57
N GLY A 344 -1.80 51.35 -37.94
CA GLY A 344 -3.17 51.77 -38.24
C GLY A 344 -4.39 51.01 -37.71
N ALA A 345 -5.07 51.66 -36.75
CA ALA A 345 -6.55 51.81 -36.63
C ALA A 345 -7.37 50.83 -35.77
N SER A 346 -7.90 51.39 -34.66
CA SER A 346 -9.25 51.26 -34.03
C SER A 346 -10.17 50.11 -34.48
N THR A 347 -10.91 49.40 -33.62
CA THR A 347 -11.90 49.90 -32.64
C THR A 347 -12.43 48.73 -31.77
N GLU A 348 -13.03 49.09 -30.63
CA GLU A 348 -13.69 48.32 -29.56
C GLU A 348 -14.57 47.11 -29.94
N SER A 349 -14.61 46.09 -29.07
CA SER A 349 -15.86 45.48 -28.58
C SER A 349 -15.62 44.49 -27.42
N SER A 350 -16.24 44.80 -26.28
CA SER A 350 -16.34 43.95 -25.08
C SER A 350 -17.20 42.71 -25.32
N GLY A 351 -16.82 41.56 -24.76
CA GLY A 351 -17.65 40.35 -24.74
C GLY A 351 -17.33 39.42 -23.57
N ARG A 352 -18.01 39.65 -22.43
CA ARG A 352 -18.02 38.74 -21.27
C ARG A 352 -18.86 37.50 -21.59
N ILE A 353 -18.28 36.30 -21.50
CA ILE A 353 -19.04 35.04 -21.53
C ILE A 353 -19.22 34.55 -20.09
N LYS A 354 -20.47 34.54 -19.62
CA LYS A 354 -20.93 33.77 -18.46
C LYS A 354 -21.24 32.35 -18.94
N ILE A 355 -20.78 31.32 -18.22
CA ILE A 355 -21.29 29.95 -18.38
C ILE A 355 -21.89 29.50 -17.05
N ASN A 356 -23.14 29.09 -17.15
CA ASN A 356 -24.08 28.68 -16.12
C ASN A 356 -24.08 27.14 -16.09
N PHE A 357 -23.88 26.51 -14.92
CA PHE A 357 -24.06 25.06 -14.77
C PHE A 357 -25.41 24.80 -14.11
N GLY A 358 -26.26 24.05 -14.81
CA GLY A 358 -27.56 23.60 -14.34
C GLY A 358 -27.72 22.09 -14.53
N PHE A 359 -28.00 21.45 -13.40
CA PHE A 359 -28.54 20.11 -13.15
C PHE A 359 -27.63 18.89 -13.28
#